data_AF-B0DW50-F1
#
_entry.id   AF-B0DW50-F1
#
_cell.length_a   1.000
_cell.length_b   1.000
_cell.length_c   1.000
_cell.angle_alpha   90.00
_cell.angle_beta   90.00
_cell.angle_gamma   90.00
#
_symmetry.space_group_name_H-M   'P 1'
#
loop_
_entity.id
_entity.type
_entity.pdbx_description
1 polymer ?
#
loop_
_entity_poly.entity_id
_entity_poly.type
_entity_poly.pdbx_seq_one_letter_code
_entity_poly.pdbx_strand_id
1 'polypeptide(L)'
;MPWPEFVVRQFKLVNQFTTDESEYYGPFNTLLTTVFPPHDNYQVSPKNKRITGSIDSSVIYIVMKRKVPILFVEIKTYQAFDRASLRKEADEQIRDRFLDFTGNVAIPTLYGISAFGTRFSVYEYTSETRSLTPYRIPPHPLILTDTAPQERWNYDVMESEGEARFMEIVTEIKKMAADLNPNCCTFSFNGYDRHCVLLPLAGAMAAAGLRRGGSIGRYCASTYSSPSFCASP
;
A
#
# COMPACT_ATOMS: atom_id res chain seq x y z
N MET A 1 1.35 19.40 -12.68
CA MET A 1 2.30 20.49 -12.36
C MET A 1 3.64 19.83 -12.55
N PRO A 2 4.46 20.31 -13.50
CA PRO A 2 5.64 19.58 -13.94
C PRO A 2 6.49 19.16 -12.74
N TRP A 3 7.05 17.95 -12.79
CA TRP A 3 7.95 17.49 -11.74
C TRP A 3 9.02 18.53 -11.42
N PRO A 4 9.38 18.73 -10.13
CA PRO A 4 10.51 19.56 -9.77
C PRO A 4 11.78 19.11 -10.50
N GLU A 5 12.62 20.06 -10.92
CA GLU A 5 13.79 19.78 -11.76
C GLU A 5 14.72 18.73 -11.13
N PHE A 6 14.85 18.73 -9.80
CA PHE A 6 15.69 17.76 -9.09
C PHE A 6 15.18 16.33 -9.23
N VAL A 7 13.86 16.10 -9.30
CA VAL A 7 13.26 14.77 -9.54
C VAL A 7 13.61 14.31 -10.96
N VAL A 8 13.37 15.18 -11.95
CA VAL A 8 13.67 14.90 -13.36
C VAL A 8 15.16 14.59 -13.55
N ARG A 9 16.04 15.34 -12.88
CA ARG A 9 17.48 15.13 -12.93
C ARG A 9 17.89 13.75 -12.40
N GLN A 10 17.28 13.26 -11.32
CA GLN A 10 17.58 11.94 -10.79
C GLN A 10 17.25 10.82 -11.79
N PHE A 11 16.08 10.86 -12.44
CA PHE A 11 15.73 9.86 -13.45
C PHE A 11 16.62 9.92 -14.69
N LYS A 12 17.07 11.12 -15.10
CA LYS A 12 18.01 11.28 -16.22
C LYS A 12 19.42 10.72 -15.96
N LEU A 13 19.80 10.51 -14.71
CA LEU A 13 21.10 9.92 -14.36
C LEU A 13 21.12 8.40 -14.50
N VAL A 14 19.95 7.76 -14.51
CA VAL A 14 19.84 6.30 -14.63
C VAL A 14 20.09 5.87 -16.07
N ASN A 15 20.93 4.86 -16.25
CA ASN A 15 21.07 4.25 -17.56
C ASN A 15 19.85 3.35 -17.83
N GLN A 16 19.04 3.69 -18.84
CA GLN A 16 17.87 2.87 -19.21
C GLN A 16 18.23 1.41 -19.59
N PHE A 17 19.48 1.16 -19.98
CA PHE A 17 19.99 -0.16 -20.29
C PHE A 17 20.69 -0.83 -19.12
N THR A 18 20.55 -0.32 -17.90
CA THR A 18 21.09 -0.99 -16.72
C THR A 18 20.37 -2.31 -16.45
N THR A 19 21.13 -3.29 -16.00
CA THR A 19 20.60 -4.54 -15.42
C THR A 19 20.48 -4.45 -13.90
N ASP A 20 20.97 -3.37 -13.29
CA ASP A 20 20.90 -3.16 -11.85
C ASP A 20 19.61 -2.41 -11.49
N GLU A 21 18.69 -3.09 -10.81
CA GLU A 21 17.45 -2.50 -10.28
C GLU A 21 17.75 -1.33 -9.32
N SER A 22 18.92 -1.36 -8.65
CA SER A 22 19.27 -0.40 -7.61
C SER A 22 19.44 1.04 -8.12
N GLU A 23 19.74 1.23 -9.41
CA GLU A 23 19.83 2.55 -10.02
C GLU A 23 18.50 3.32 -9.98
N TYR A 24 17.37 2.61 -10.00
CA TYR A 24 16.04 3.24 -9.96
C TYR A 24 15.58 3.58 -8.53
N TYR A 25 16.18 3.01 -7.49
CA TYR A 25 15.75 3.20 -6.10
C TYR A 25 15.91 4.67 -5.65
N GLY A 26 17.04 5.30 -5.96
CA GLY A 26 17.27 6.72 -5.64
C GLY A 26 16.25 7.68 -6.25
N PRO A 27 16.02 7.63 -7.58
CA PRO A 27 14.99 8.42 -8.25
C PRO A 27 13.58 8.22 -7.71
N PHE A 28 13.14 6.96 -7.51
CA PHE A 28 11.81 6.69 -6.94
C PHE A 28 11.70 7.15 -5.49
N ASN A 29 12.73 6.98 -4.66
CA ASN A 29 12.73 7.51 -3.30
C ASN A 29 12.59 9.04 -3.30
N THR A 30 13.29 9.73 -4.21
CA THR A 30 13.20 11.18 -4.37
C THR A 30 11.80 11.61 -4.81
N LEU A 31 11.22 10.94 -5.80
CA LEU A 31 9.83 11.18 -6.25
C LEU A 31 8.84 10.99 -5.10
N LEU A 32 8.88 9.83 -4.43
CA LEU A 32 7.93 9.47 -3.38
C LEU A 32 8.03 10.41 -2.17
N THR A 33 9.23 10.77 -1.74
CA THR A 33 9.42 11.72 -0.62
C THR A 33 9.02 13.15 -0.99
N THR A 34 9.07 13.51 -2.28
CA THR A 34 8.56 14.80 -2.78
C THR A 34 7.04 14.85 -2.69
N VAL A 35 6.34 13.79 -3.13
CA VAL A 35 4.87 13.77 -3.14
C VAL A 35 4.26 13.39 -1.78
N PHE A 36 4.99 12.66 -0.93
CA PHE A 36 4.61 12.27 0.42
C PHE A 36 5.64 12.79 1.45
N PRO A 37 5.61 14.09 1.76
CA PRO A 37 6.65 14.68 2.58
C PRO A 37 6.50 14.30 4.07
N PRO A 38 7.61 14.22 4.81
CA PRO A 38 7.60 13.81 6.21
C PRO A 38 6.90 14.82 7.14
N HIS A 39 6.88 16.11 6.79
CA HIS A 39 6.18 17.12 7.60
C HIS A 39 4.64 16.93 7.62
N ASP A 40 4.10 16.20 6.64
CA ASP A 40 2.68 15.80 6.59
C ASP A 40 2.42 14.46 7.33
N ASN A 41 3.40 13.95 8.08
CA ASN A 41 3.38 12.66 8.78
C ASN A 41 3.32 11.44 7.86
N TYR A 42 3.83 11.57 6.63
CA TYR A 42 4.09 10.43 5.76
C TYR A 42 5.48 9.86 6.04
N GLN A 43 5.60 8.55 5.87
CA GLN A 43 6.85 7.82 5.96
C GLN A 43 7.00 6.97 4.70
N VAL A 44 8.06 7.20 3.93
CA VAL A 44 8.47 6.33 2.82
C VAL A 44 9.52 5.38 3.36
N SER A 45 9.33 4.08 3.20
CA SER A 45 10.28 3.08 3.71
C SER A 45 10.58 2.01 2.67
N PRO A 46 11.84 1.89 2.20
CA PRO A 46 12.24 0.76 1.40
C PRO A 46 12.24 -0.49 2.27
N LYS A 47 11.62 -1.57 1.78
CA LYS A 47 11.71 -2.89 2.37
C LYS A 47 12.33 -3.83 1.35
N ASN A 48 13.44 -4.43 1.75
CA ASN A 48 14.01 -5.55 1.03
C ASN A 48 13.29 -6.82 1.49
N LYS A 49 12.59 -7.50 0.58
CA LYS A 49 12.11 -8.86 0.85
C LYS A 49 13.09 -9.83 0.19
N ARG A 50 13.75 -10.63 1.03
CA ARG A 50 14.30 -11.89 0.56
C ARG A 50 13.13 -12.84 0.34
N ILE A 51 12.87 -13.17 -0.92
CA ILE A 51 11.97 -14.28 -1.24
C ILE A 51 12.72 -15.54 -0.81
N THR A 52 12.14 -16.30 0.13
CA THR A 52 12.75 -17.53 0.63
C THR A 52 12.96 -18.50 -0.53
N GLY A 53 14.22 -18.72 -0.92
CA GLY A 53 14.58 -19.59 -2.05
C GLY A 53 14.82 -18.90 -3.39
N SER A 54 14.71 -17.57 -3.49
CA SER A 54 15.17 -16.81 -4.64
C SER A 54 16.41 -15.99 -4.29
N ILE A 55 17.33 -15.87 -5.25
CA ILE A 55 18.48 -14.95 -5.17
C ILE A 55 18.00 -13.51 -5.43
N ASP A 56 16.88 -13.35 -6.13
CA ASP A 56 16.38 -12.05 -6.56
C ASP A 56 15.65 -11.37 -5.41
N SER A 57 16.25 -10.29 -4.93
CA SER A 57 15.67 -9.40 -3.93
C SER A 57 15.12 -8.15 -4.60
N SER A 58 13.80 -8.02 -4.70
CA SER A 58 13.17 -6.75 -5.10
C SER A 58 13.02 -5.83 -3.89
N VAL A 59 13.32 -4.54 -4.10
CA VAL A 59 13.00 -3.50 -3.11
C VAL A 59 11.60 -2.98 -3.38
N ILE A 60 10.80 -2.92 -2.32
CA ILE A 60 9.46 -2.34 -2.35
C ILE A 60 9.46 -1.12 -1.46
N TYR A 61 9.01 0.01 -2.00
CA TYR A 61 8.73 1.19 -1.21
C TYR A 61 7.33 1.08 -0.63
N ILE A 62 7.22 1.24 0.68
CA ILE A 62 5.91 1.35 1.35
C ILE A 62 5.79 2.77 1.86
N VAL A 63 4.73 3.45 1.42
CA VAL A 63 4.33 4.74 1.94
C VAL A 63 3.30 4.50 3.04
N MET A 64 3.58 5.05 4.20
CA MET A 64 2.72 4.95 5.38
C MET A 64 2.30 6.34 5.84
N LYS A 65 1.10 6.46 6.40
CA LYS A 65 0.69 7.61 7.21
C LYS A 65 0.35 7.08 8.60
N ARG A 66 1.06 7.55 9.63
CA ARG A 66 0.84 7.10 11.02
C ARG A 66 0.85 5.57 11.18
N LYS A 67 1.84 4.89 10.58
CA LYS A 67 2.00 3.41 10.56
C LYS A 67 0.96 2.61 9.76
N VAL A 68 0.02 3.28 9.09
CA VAL A 68 -0.94 2.63 8.18
C VAL A 68 -0.36 2.66 6.77
N PRO A 69 -0.21 1.52 6.07
CA PRO A 69 0.21 1.51 4.67
C PRO A 69 -0.91 2.08 3.78
N ILE A 70 -0.54 3.03 2.92
CA ILE A 70 -1.49 3.72 2.03
C ILE A 70 -1.14 3.56 0.54
N LEU A 71 0.12 3.23 0.24
CA LEU A 71 0.63 2.96 -1.10
C LEU A 71 1.87 2.07 -0.98
N PHE A 72 2.07 1.18 -1.94
CA PHE A 72 3.38 0.55 -2.14
C PHE A 72 3.78 0.56 -3.61
N VAL A 73 5.09 0.61 -3.85
CA VAL A 73 5.69 0.65 -5.19
C VAL A 73 6.77 -0.42 -5.29
N GLU A 74 6.61 -1.33 -6.24
CA GLU A 74 7.62 -2.31 -6.62
C GLU A 74 8.31 -1.88 -7.91
N ILE A 75 9.62 -1.97 -7.95
CA ILE A 75 10.45 -1.46 -9.04
C ILE A 75 11.27 -2.61 -9.61
N LYS A 76 11.31 -2.69 -10.93
CA LYS A 76 12.13 -3.59 -11.74
C LYS A 76 12.90 -2.76 -12.78
N THR A 77 13.93 -3.34 -13.40
CA THR A 77 14.67 -2.65 -14.47
C THR A 77 13.80 -2.41 -15.70
N TYR A 78 14.14 -1.41 -16.51
CA TYR A 78 13.46 -1.18 -17.79
C TYR A 78 13.63 -2.39 -18.75
N GLN A 79 14.80 -3.04 -18.76
CA GLN A 79 15.01 -4.24 -19.61
C GLN A 79 14.05 -5.39 -19.30
N ALA A 80 13.60 -5.51 -18.05
CA ALA A 80 12.64 -6.54 -17.67
C ALA A 80 11.26 -6.34 -18.31
N PHE A 81 10.96 -5.11 -18.75
CA PHE A 81 9.71 -4.75 -19.41
C PHE A 81 9.45 -5.56 -20.68
N ASP A 82 10.46 -5.81 -21.51
CA ASP A 82 10.28 -6.48 -22.80
C ASP A 82 10.07 -8.00 -22.65
N ARG A 83 10.39 -8.56 -21.48
CA ARG A 83 10.32 -10.00 -21.21
C ARG A 83 8.98 -10.38 -20.58
N ALA A 84 8.13 -11.06 -21.35
CA ALA A 84 6.80 -11.51 -20.89
C ALA A 84 6.85 -12.31 -19.57
N SER A 85 7.88 -13.14 -19.37
CA SER A 85 8.05 -13.90 -18.12
C SER A 85 8.24 -12.99 -16.91
N LEU A 86 9.01 -11.90 -17.04
CA LEU A 86 9.27 -10.96 -15.94
C LEU A 86 8.09 -10.03 -15.69
N ARG A 87 7.33 -9.66 -16.74
CA ARG A 87 6.04 -8.97 -16.57
C ARG A 87 5.04 -9.82 -15.79
N LYS A 88 4.93 -11.10 -16.13
CA LYS A 88 4.09 -12.05 -15.38
C LYS A 88 4.52 -12.13 -13.91
N GLU A 89 5.81 -12.29 -13.66
CA GLU A 89 6.35 -12.34 -12.30
C GLU A 89 6.06 -11.05 -11.51
N ALA A 90 6.22 -9.88 -12.12
CA ALA A 90 5.91 -8.60 -11.48
C ALA A 90 4.41 -8.43 -11.15
N ASP A 91 3.51 -8.90 -12.03
CA ASP A 91 2.07 -8.94 -11.74
C ASP A 91 1.76 -9.88 -10.57
N GLU A 92 2.36 -11.07 -10.54
CA GLU A 92 2.20 -12.03 -9.44
C GLU A 92 2.72 -11.45 -8.11
N GLN A 93 3.90 -10.84 -8.11
CA GLN A 93 4.52 -10.23 -6.93
C GLN A 93 3.64 -9.14 -6.31
N ILE A 94 3.10 -8.22 -7.13
CA ILE A 94 2.21 -7.16 -6.66
C ILE A 94 0.92 -7.74 -6.08
N ARG A 95 0.31 -8.74 -6.74
CA ARG A 95 -0.92 -9.39 -6.24
C ARG A 95 -0.69 -10.07 -4.90
N ASP A 96 0.44 -10.76 -4.75
CA ASP A 96 0.83 -11.36 -3.47
C ASP A 96 1.04 -10.30 -2.39
N ARG A 97 1.50 -9.08 -2.76
CA ARG A 97 1.62 -7.97 -1.80
C ARG A 97 0.28 -7.46 -1.33
N PHE A 98 -0.72 -7.40 -2.20
CA PHE A 98 -2.07 -7.09 -1.75
C PHE A 98 -2.58 -8.11 -0.74
N LEU A 99 -2.31 -9.41 -0.94
CA LEU A 99 -2.66 -10.45 0.03
C LEU A 99 -2.03 -10.18 1.40
N ASP A 100 -0.76 -9.81 1.46
CA ASP A 100 -0.08 -9.42 2.71
C ASP A 100 -0.78 -8.25 3.44
N PHE A 101 -1.42 -7.33 2.70
CA PHE A 101 -2.08 -6.15 3.25
C PHE A 101 -3.58 -6.32 3.52
N THR A 102 -4.26 -7.28 2.89
CA THR A 102 -5.74 -7.41 2.94
C THR A 102 -6.33 -7.48 4.35
N GLY A 103 -5.59 -7.97 5.35
CA GLY A 103 -6.04 -8.01 6.74
C GLY A 103 -6.01 -6.67 7.49
N ASN A 104 -5.33 -5.65 6.93
CA ASN A 104 -4.95 -4.43 7.66
C ASN A 104 -5.13 -3.14 6.86
N VAL A 105 -6.03 -3.12 5.87
CA VAL A 105 -6.30 -1.92 5.06
C VAL A 105 -7.25 -0.98 5.83
N ALA A 106 -6.78 0.20 6.20
CA ALA A 106 -7.57 1.19 6.94
C ALA A 106 -8.12 2.34 6.06
N ILE A 107 -7.87 2.29 4.75
CA ILE A 107 -8.41 3.24 3.76
C ILE A 107 -9.33 2.49 2.78
N PRO A 108 -10.35 3.14 2.19
CA PRO A 108 -11.29 2.46 1.30
C PRO A 108 -10.63 1.73 0.13
N THR A 109 -9.61 2.35 -0.47
CA THR A 109 -8.83 1.78 -1.60
C THR A 109 -7.35 1.81 -1.28
N LEU A 110 -6.66 0.66 -1.39
CA LEU A 110 -5.21 0.57 -1.32
C LEU A 110 -4.64 0.54 -2.74
N TYR A 111 -3.67 1.40 -3.01
CA TYR A 111 -2.96 1.43 -4.30
C TYR A 111 -1.64 0.67 -4.22
N GLY A 112 -1.31 -0.02 -5.31
CA GLY A 112 -0.04 -0.65 -5.56
C GLY A 112 0.47 -0.23 -6.94
N ILE A 113 1.74 0.10 -7.06
CA ILE A 113 2.35 0.48 -8.35
C ILE A 113 3.43 -0.54 -8.69
N SER A 114 3.37 -1.09 -9.90
CA SER A 114 4.45 -1.88 -10.49
C SER A 114 5.18 -1.03 -11.50
N ALA A 115 6.49 -0.84 -11.35
CA ALA A 115 7.29 -0.04 -12.27
C ALA A 115 8.39 -0.88 -12.95
N PHE A 116 8.54 -0.70 -14.26
CA PHE A 116 9.69 -1.13 -15.05
C PHE A 116 10.45 0.10 -15.52
N GLY A 117 11.54 0.43 -14.84
CA GLY A 117 12.19 1.73 -14.99
C GLY A 117 11.21 2.87 -14.72
N THR A 118 10.97 3.73 -15.71
CA THR A 118 10.02 4.86 -15.60
C THR A 118 8.57 4.47 -15.96
N ARG A 119 8.36 3.33 -16.63
CA ARG A 119 7.02 2.88 -17.01
C ARG A 119 6.35 2.20 -15.84
N PHE A 120 5.07 2.49 -15.61
CA PHE A 120 4.36 1.96 -14.46
C PHE A 120 2.94 1.51 -14.78
N SER A 121 2.48 0.58 -13.96
CA SER A 121 1.11 0.10 -13.90
C SER A 121 0.53 0.34 -12.52
N VAL A 122 -0.78 0.59 -12.48
CA VAL A 122 -1.51 0.92 -11.26
C VAL A 122 -2.44 -0.23 -10.94
N TYR A 123 -2.41 -0.65 -9.68
CA TYR A 123 -3.28 -1.66 -9.12
C TYR A 123 -4.10 -1.05 -7.99
N GLU A 124 -5.40 -1.30 -7.99
CA GLU A 124 -6.33 -0.71 -7.04
C GLU A 124 -7.09 -1.84 -6.32
N TYR A 125 -6.91 -1.91 -5.00
CA TYR A 125 -7.62 -2.85 -4.15
C TYR A 125 -8.71 -2.14 -3.37
N THR A 126 -9.97 -2.49 -3.64
CA THR A 126 -11.12 -1.95 -2.92
C THR A 126 -11.44 -2.82 -1.71
N SER A 127 -11.36 -2.25 -0.51
CA SER A 127 -11.52 -2.99 0.75
C SER A 127 -12.92 -3.59 0.93
N GLU A 128 -13.97 -2.87 0.51
CA GLU A 128 -15.37 -3.27 0.65
C GLU A 128 -15.69 -4.54 -0.16
N THR A 129 -15.31 -4.57 -1.43
CA THR A 129 -15.58 -5.67 -2.37
C THR A 129 -14.48 -6.73 -2.36
N ARG A 130 -13.32 -6.44 -1.75
CA ARG A 130 -12.09 -7.23 -1.83
C ARG A 130 -11.65 -7.50 -3.28
N SER A 131 -11.97 -6.59 -4.19
CA SER A 131 -11.61 -6.70 -5.60
C SER A 131 -10.30 -5.99 -5.88
N LEU A 132 -9.52 -6.55 -6.81
CA LEU A 132 -8.26 -5.97 -7.29
C LEU A 132 -8.35 -5.71 -8.78
N THR A 133 -8.14 -4.45 -9.19
CA THR A 133 -7.97 -4.06 -10.60
C THR A 133 -6.48 -3.81 -10.89
N PRO A 134 -5.98 -4.08 -12.11
CA PRO A 134 -6.64 -4.84 -13.17
C PRO A 134 -6.89 -6.31 -12.77
N TYR A 135 -7.92 -6.92 -13.37
CA TYR A 135 -8.25 -8.32 -13.15
C TYR A 135 -7.11 -9.25 -13.57
N ARG A 136 -6.94 -10.35 -12.84
CA ARG A 136 -5.97 -11.39 -13.19
C ARG A 136 -6.41 -12.06 -14.50
N ILE A 137 -5.49 -12.14 -15.46
CA ILE A 137 -5.69 -12.94 -16.67
C ILE A 137 -5.23 -14.37 -16.37
N PRO A 138 -6.12 -15.37 -16.38
CA PRO A 138 -5.72 -16.74 -16.08
C PRO A 138 -4.83 -17.30 -17.21
N PRO A 139 -3.81 -18.12 -16.88
CA PRO A 139 -3.03 -18.81 -17.90
C PRO A 139 -3.91 -19.80 -18.66
N HIS A 140 -3.77 -19.85 -19.98
CA HIS A 140 -4.47 -20.84 -20.79
C HIS A 140 -3.79 -22.22 -20.61
N PRO A 141 -4.55 -23.32 -20.40
CA PRO A 141 -3.96 -24.62 -20.09
C PRO A 141 -3.14 -25.23 -21.24
N LEU A 142 -3.42 -24.83 -22.49
CA LEU A 142 -2.80 -25.42 -23.69
C LEU A 142 -1.97 -24.43 -24.51
N ILE A 143 -1.99 -23.14 -24.17
CA ILE A 143 -1.38 -22.09 -25.00
C ILE A 143 -0.57 -21.18 -24.08
N LEU A 144 0.64 -20.83 -24.51
CA LEU A 144 1.43 -19.82 -23.83
C LEU A 144 0.81 -18.44 -24.09
N THR A 145 -0.03 -17.99 -23.16
CA THR A 145 -0.68 -16.68 -23.21
C THR A 145 0.07 -15.69 -22.32
N ASP A 146 0.21 -14.44 -22.79
CA ASP A 146 0.70 -13.36 -21.94
C ASP A 146 -0.39 -13.00 -20.90
N THR A 147 -0.15 -13.37 -19.65
CA THR A 147 -1.05 -13.08 -18.52
C THR A 147 -0.85 -11.66 -17.96
N ALA A 148 0.19 -10.97 -18.41
CA ALA A 148 0.59 -9.63 -18.00
C ALA A 148 1.01 -8.79 -19.23
N PRO A 149 0.03 -8.41 -20.08
CA PRO A 149 0.27 -7.73 -21.33
C PRO A 149 1.04 -6.42 -21.13
N GLN A 150 1.87 -6.06 -22.10
CA GLN A 150 2.77 -4.91 -22.02
C GLN A 150 2.02 -3.59 -21.82
N GLU A 151 0.82 -3.49 -22.40
CA GLU A 151 -0.12 -2.37 -22.31
C GLU A 151 -0.54 -2.08 -20.86
N ARG A 152 -0.33 -3.01 -19.93
CA ARG A 152 -0.59 -2.80 -18.51
C ARG A 152 0.35 -1.73 -17.90
N TRP A 153 1.57 -1.57 -18.42
CA TRP A 153 2.52 -0.51 -18.04
C TRP A 153 2.58 0.60 -19.10
N ASN A 154 1.40 1.10 -19.48
CA ASN A 154 1.24 2.11 -20.51
C ASN A 154 1.70 3.51 -20.10
N TYR A 155 1.69 3.83 -18.80
CA TYR A 155 2.11 5.14 -18.31
C TYR A 155 3.61 5.21 -18.11
N ASP A 156 4.23 6.33 -18.49
CA ASP A 156 5.60 6.67 -18.12
C ASP A 156 5.59 7.87 -17.16
N VAL A 157 6.17 7.71 -15.97
CA VAL A 157 6.15 8.74 -14.93
C VAL A 157 6.88 10.02 -15.35
N MET A 158 7.80 9.95 -16.31
CA MET A 158 8.52 11.11 -16.85
C MET A 158 7.80 11.78 -18.03
N GLU A 159 6.73 11.19 -18.54
CA GLU A 159 5.85 11.80 -19.54
C GLU A 159 4.68 12.55 -18.85
N SER A 160 4.11 13.53 -19.55
CA SER A 160 3.04 14.38 -18.99
C SER A 160 1.78 13.59 -18.60
N GLU A 161 1.40 12.58 -19.39
CA GLU A 161 0.25 11.72 -19.09
C GLU A 161 0.49 10.86 -17.84
N GLY A 162 1.67 10.23 -17.74
CA GLY A 162 2.00 9.42 -16.57
C GLY A 162 2.24 10.25 -15.31
N GLU A 163 2.82 11.45 -15.42
CA GLU A 163 2.85 12.44 -14.32
C GLU A 163 1.43 12.72 -13.82
N ALA A 164 0.52 13.07 -14.74
CA ALA A 164 -0.86 13.42 -14.39
C ALA A 164 -1.56 12.26 -13.69
N ARG A 165 -1.45 11.03 -14.23
CA ARG A 165 -2.04 9.83 -13.62
C ARG A 165 -1.44 9.53 -12.25
N PHE A 166 -0.13 9.66 -12.10
CA PHE A 166 0.53 9.45 -10.80
C PHE A 166 0.06 10.47 -9.76
N MET A 167 -0.04 11.74 -10.13
CA MET A 167 -0.51 12.82 -9.24
C MET A 167 -1.99 12.72 -8.88
N GLU A 168 -2.82 12.22 -9.78
CA GLU A 168 -4.23 11.89 -9.51
C GLU A 168 -4.32 10.86 -8.37
N ILE A 169 -3.58 9.76 -8.48
CA ILE A 169 -3.51 8.71 -7.46
C ILE A 169 -3.00 9.26 -6.12
N VAL A 170 -1.94 10.05 -6.13
CA VAL A 170 -1.41 10.70 -4.92
C VAL A 170 -2.49 11.58 -4.26
N THR A 171 -3.21 12.38 -5.05
CA THR A 171 -4.27 13.25 -4.55
C THR A 171 -5.39 12.44 -3.91
N GLU A 172 -5.81 11.36 -4.55
CA GLU A 172 -6.85 10.47 -4.05
C GLU A 172 -6.43 9.77 -2.75
N ILE A 173 -5.21 9.23 -2.70
CA ILE A 173 -4.63 8.64 -1.48
C ILE A 173 -4.60 9.66 -0.35
N LYS A 174 -4.13 10.89 -0.61
CA LYS A 174 -4.07 11.96 0.41
C LYS A 174 -5.45 12.30 0.94
N LYS A 175 -6.47 12.34 0.08
CA LYS A 175 -7.87 12.57 0.46
C LYS A 175 -8.37 11.46 1.39
N MET A 176 -8.22 10.19 1.01
CA MET A 176 -8.62 9.06 1.86
C MET A 176 -7.83 9.00 3.17
N ALA A 177 -6.54 9.32 3.12
CA ALA A 177 -5.67 9.31 4.28
C ALA A 177 -5.87 10.52 5.21
N ALA A 178 -6.64 11.54 4.83
CA ALA A 178 -6.95 12.68 5.68
C ALA A 178 -7.76 12.26 6.91
N ASP A 179 -8.65 11.29 6.73
CA ASP A 179 -9.57 10.80 7.76
C ASP A 179 -8.94 9.76 8.71
N LEU A 180 -7.67 9.39 8.49
CA LEU A 180 -6.95 8.46 9.37
C LEU A 180 -6.72 9.11 10.74
N ASN A 181 -7.67 8.88 11.65
CA ASN A 181 -7.69 9.43 13.00
C ASN A 181 -6.49 8.90 13.82
N PRO A 182 -5.70 9.75 14.51
CA PRO A 182 -4.49 9.31 15.20
C PRO A 182 -4.75 8.35 16.37
N ASN A 183 -6.00 8.27 16.84
CA ASN A 183 -6.38 7.53 18.03
C ASN A 183 -7.03 6.17 17.74
N CYS A 184 -7.23 5.78 16.48
CA CYS A 184 -8.06 4.61 16.15
C CYS A 184 -7.27 3.31 15.93
N CYS A 185 -5.97 3.37 15.59
CA CYS A 185 -5.22 2.16 15.22
C CYS A 185 -3.82 2.14 15.84
N THR A 186 -3.66 1.53 17.02
CA THR A 186 -2.35 1.03 17.47
C THR A 186 -2.04 -0.25 16.71
N PHE A 187 -1.26 -0.11 15.65
CA PHE A 187 -0.78 -1.22 14.85
C PHE A 187 0.41 -1.90 15.54
N SER A 188 0.26 -3.19 15.89
CA SER A 188 1.36 -4.05 16.37
C SER A 188 1.80 -4.99 15.25
N PHE A 189 3.01 -4.76 14.75
CA PHE A 189 3.68 -5.61 13.76
C PHE A 189 4.39 -6.78 14.45
N ASN A 190 3.71 -7.51 15.33
CA ASN A 190 4.21 -8.77 15.88
C ASN A 190 3.12 -9.81 15.72
N GLY A 191 3.45 -10.90 15.02
CA GLY A 191 2.54 -11.95 14.57
C GLY A 191 1.94 -12.84 15.68
N TYR A 192 1.66 -12.28 16.85
CA TYR A 192 0.83 -12.90 17.87
C TYR A 192 -0.02 -11.83 18.55
N ASP A 193 -1.32 -12.11 18.61
CA ASP A 193 -2.35 -11.55 19.49
C ASP A 193 -3.36 -10.47 18.99
N ARG A 194 -4.61 -10.96 19.01
CA ARG A 194 -5.94 -10.39 19.30
C ARG A 194 -6.54 -9.32 18.39
N HIS A 195 -7.52 -9.80 17.63
CA HIS A 195 -8.58 -9.05 16.97
C HIS A 195 -9.18 -7.97 17.89
N CYS A 196 -9.02 -6.70 17.49
CA CYS A 196 -9.91 -5.63 17.90
C CYS A 196 -11.07 -5.58 16.89
N VAL A 197 -12.18 -6.25 17.20
CA VAL A 197 -13.42 -6.10 16.43
C VAL A 197 -14.12 -4.84 16.91
N LEU A 198 -14.09 -3.79 16.10
CA LEU A 198 -14.98 -2.63 16.26
C LEU A 198 -16.39 -3.05 15.83
N LEU A 199 -17.25 -3.39 16.79
CA LEU A 199 -18.70 -3.45 16.55
C LEU A 199 -19.25 -2.00 16.51
N PRO A 200 -20.04 -1.63 15.49
CA PRO A 200 -20.74 -0.36 15.49
C PRO A 200 -21.79 -0.35 16.62
N LEU A 201 -21.69 0.67 17.48
CA LEU A 201 -22.60 0.95 18.58
C LEU A 201 -23.91 1.55 18.04
N ALA A 202 -24.67 0.76 17.29
CA ALA A 202 -26.01 1.13 16.83
C ALA A 202 -26.93 -0.10 16.90
N GLY A 203 -27.67 -0.22 18.01
CA GLY A 203 -28.79 -1.16 18.10
C GLY A 203 -28.74 -2.17 19.24
N ALA A 204 -28.62 -1.72 20.49
CA ALA A 204 -28.97 -2.54 21.66
C ALA A 204 -29.56 -1.66 22.78
N MET A 205 -30.70 -1.02 22.51
CA MET A 205 -31.56 -0.47 23.56
C MET A 205 -33.02 -0.90 23.30
N ALA A 206 -33.31 -2.17 23.60
CA ALA A 206 -34.66 -2.62 23.87
C ALA A 206 -34.61 -3.96 24.62
N ALA A 207 -34.33 -3.91 25.93
CA ALA A 207 -34.83 -4.84 26.95
C ALA A 207 -33.94 -4.78 28.23
N ALA A 208 -34.16 -3.77 29.08
CA ALA A 208 -33.94 -3.88 30.51
C ALA A 208 -34.47 -2.61 31.18
N GLY A 209 -35.63 -2.72 31.82
CA GLY A 209 -36.12 -1.67 32.70
C GLY A 209 -35.24 -1.59 33.94
N LEU A 210 -34.40 -0.56 34.04
CA LEU A 210 -33.68 -0.21 35.27
C LEU A 210 -33.51 1.31 35.37
N ARG A 211 -33.68 1.79 36.60
CA ARG A 211 -33.87 3.19 37.02
C ARG A 211 -32.66 4.09 36.74
N ARG A 212 -32.97 5.38 36.54
CA ARG A 212 -32.03 6.52 36.47
C ARG A 212 -31.14 6.61 37.71
N GLY A 213 -29.83 6.67 37.49
CA GLY A 213 -28.79 7.07 38.44
C GLY A 213 -27.50 7.32 37.64
N GLY A 214 -26.79 8.41 37.95
CA GLY A 214 -25.76 9.00 37.08
C GLY A 214 -24.43 8.26 36.94
N SER A 215 -23.54 8.89 36.17
CA SER A 215 -22.13 8.57 35.88
C SER A 215 -21.87 7.95 34.49
N ILE A 216 -21.26 8.75 33.61
CA ILE A 216 -20.71 8.29 32.32
C ILE A 216 -19.36 7.62 32.62
N GLY A 217 -19.39 6.34 32.95
CA GLY A 217 -18.22 5.47 33.00
C GLY A 217 -18.04 4.74 31.66
N ARG A 218 -16.85 4.80 31.06
CA ARG A 218 -16.48 3.94 29.92
C ARG A 218 -16.22 2.53 30.43
N TYR A 219 -16.97 1.54 29.95
CA TYR A 219 -16.75 0.14 30.27
C TYR A 219 -15.91 -0.54 29.19
N CYS A 220 -14.75 -1.08 29.57
CA CYS A 220 -14.08 -2.14 28.81
C CYS A 220 -14.63 -3.47 29.30
N ALA A 221 -15.39 -4.17 28.45
CA ALA A 221 -15.83 -5.53 28.75
C ALA A 221 -14.64 -6.50 28.54
N SER A 222 -14.00 -6.89 29.64
CA SER A 222 -13.10 -8.05 29.65
C SER A 222 -13.92 -9.28 30.01
N THR A 223 -14.15 -10.17 29.05
CA THR A 223 -14.60 -11.52 29.36
C THR A 223 -13.39 -12.34 29.80
N TYR A 224 -13.44 -12.75 31.06
CA TYR A 224 -12.51 -13.60 31.84
C TYR A 224 -11.43 -12.90 32.67
N SER A 225 -11.62 -13.04 33.99
CA SER A 225 -10.65 -13.00 35.08
C SER A 225 -10.38 -11.63 35.73
N SER A 226 -10.92 -11.50 36.95
CA SER A 226 -10.56 -10.63 38.08
C SER A 226 -10.29 -9.13 37.85
N PRO A 227 -11.09 -8.22 38.44
CA PRO A 227 -10.82 -6.78 38.39
C PRO A 227 -9.70 -6.39 39.36
N SER A 228 -8.56 -5.96 38.84
CA SER A 228 -7.57 -5.19 39.58
C SER A 228 -7.84 -3.69 39.38
N PHE A 229 -7.99 -2.97 40.49
CA PHE A 229 -8.12 -1.50 40.52
C PHE A 229 -6.74 -0.86 40.29
N CYS A 230 -6.61 -0.04 39.24
CA CYS A 230 -5.51 0.92 39.14
C CYS A 230 -5.98 2.24 39.78
N ALA A 231 -5.36 2.59 40.91
CA ALA A 231 -5.38 3.95 41.43
C ALA A 231 -4.30 4.78 40.71
N SER A 232 -4.67 5.94 40.19
CA SER A 232 -3.72 6.95 39.70
C SER A 232 -3.26 7.85 40.85
N PRO A 233 -2.00 8.30 40.90
CA PRO A 233 -1.64 9.54 41.58
C PRO A 233 -2.14 10.78 40.82
#